data_AF-A0AB33ZVM8-F1
#
_entry.id   AF-A0AB33ZVM8-F1
#
_cell.length_a   1.000
_cell.length_b   1.000
_cell.length_c   1.000
_cell.angle_alpha   90.00
_cell.angle_beta   90.00
_cell.angle_gamma   90.00
#
_symmetry.space_group_name_H-M   'P 1'
#
loop_
_entity.id
_entity.type
_entity.pdbx_description
1 polymer ?
#
loop_
_entity_poly.entity_id
_entity_poly.type
_entity_poly.pdbx_seq_one_letter_code
_entity_poly.pdbx_strand_id
1 'polypeptide(L)'
;MQIIKEKYFEGERPLYGLSDTILENITFGEGESPLKETQSLEIKSTIFKYKYPLWYSNNIKVADSTFETMSRSGIWYTNNISIKNSDLQAPKLFRRCKHISLDHVFFSNAEETMWTCEDVKIKNAEINGDYFGKDSLDTYGSRENCIFVSKISRNSSIR
;
A
#
# COMPACT_ATOMS: atom_id res chain seq x y z
N MET A 1 -16.95 -15.89 2.75
CA MET A 1 -16.00 -14.86 3.21
C MET A 1 -15.91 -14.94 4.72
N GLN A 2 -14.71 -15.19 5.26
CA GLN A 2 -14.44 -15.28 6.70
C GLN A 2 -14.20 -13.87 7.27
N ILE A 3 -14.38 -13.68 8.58
CA ILE A 3 -14.01 -12.45 9.30
C ILE A 3 -13.02 -12.79 10.41
N ILE A 4 -11.88 -12.09 10.45
CA ILE A 4 -10.92 -12.11 11.56
C ILE A 4 -10.87 -10.68 12.11
N LYS A 5 -11.09 -10.52 13.42
CA LYS A 5 -11.13 -9.21 14.05
C LYS A 5 -10.45 -9.16 15.41
N GLU A 6 -10.01 -7.96 15.80
CA GLU A 6 -9.50 -7.65 17.14
C GLU A 6 -8.32 -8.56 17.54
N LYS A 7 -7.35 -8.72 16.63
CA LYS A 7 -6.17 -9.55 16.84
C LYS A 7 -4.88 -8.75 16.72
N TYR A 8 -3.89 -9.27 17.40
CA TYR A 8 -2.50 -8.86 17.30
C TYR A 8 -1.70 -10.05 16.78
N PHE A 9 -0.92 -9.84 15.72
CA PHE A 9 -0.07 -10.86 15.11
C PHE A 9 1.38 -10.39 15.09
N GLU A 10 2.30 -11.33 15.35
CA GLU A 10 3.75 -11.13 15.27
C GLU A 10 4.42 -12.32 14.60
N GLY A 11 5.70 -12.17 14.29
CA GLY A 11 6.52 -13.21 13.68
C GLY A 11 6.43 -13.26 12.15
N GLU A 12 7.01 -14.31 11.57
CA GLU A 12 7.13 -14.44 10.12
C GLU A 12 5.85 -15.04 9.51
N ARG A 13 5.20 -14.27 8.63
CA ARG A 13 4.03 -14.68 7.81
C ARG A 13 2.85 -15.30 8.58
N PRO A 14 2.35 -14.67 9.66
CA PRO A 14 1.22 -15.18 10.46
C PRO A 14 -0.04 -15.54 9.67
N LEU A 15 -0.32 -14.88 8.54
CA LEU A 15 -1.51 -15.11 7.70
C LEU A 15 -1.13 -15.40 6.24
N TYR A 16 -0.05 -16.15 6.04
CA TYR A 16 0.38 -16.61 4.72
C TYR A 16 -0.75 -17.31 3.94
N GLY A 17 -0.91 -16.99 2.66
CA GLY A 17 -1.85 -17.69 1.78
C GLY A 17 -3.33 -17.42 2.07
N LEU A 18 -3.65 -16.51 3.00
CA LEU A 18 -5.01 -16.21 3.39
C LEU A 18 -5.82 -15.72 2.18
N SER A 19 -7.04 -16.24 2.03
CA SER A 19 -7.94 -15.87 0.94
C SER A 19 -9.35 -15.61 1.43
N ASP A 20 -10.13 -14.82 0.67
CA ASP A 20 -11.57 -14.58 0.88
C ASP A 20 -11.94 -14.20 2.32
N THR A 21 -11.23 -13.21 2.87
CA THR A 21 -11.30 -12.85 4.29
C THR A 21 -11.39 -11.34 4.50
N ILE A 22 -12.20 -10.94 5.48
CA ILE A 22 -12.23 -9.60 6.06
C ILE A 22 -11.34 -9.58 7.29
N LEU A 23 -10.39 -8.65 7.33
CA LEU A 23 -9.52 -8.34 8.46
C LEU A 23 -9.96 -6.99 9.04
N GLU A 24 -10.34 -6.95 10.32
CA GLU A 24 -10.86 -5.73 10.96
C GLU A 24 -10.22 -5.50 12.34
N ASN A 25 -9.77 -4.28 12.63
CA ASN A 25 -9.15 -3.94 13.92
C ASN A 25 -7.97 -4.86 14.25
N ILE A 26 -7.08 -5.05 13.27
CA ILE A 26 -5.89 -5.92 13.39
C ILE A 26 -4.64 -5.06 13.59
N THR A 27 -3.71 -5.53 14.40
CA THR A 27 -2.35 -5.00 14.42
C THR A 27 -1.37 -6.09 14.04
N PHE A 28 -0.57 -5.84 13.01
CA PHE A 28 0.60 -6.63 12.67
C PHE A 28 1.83 -5.96 13.30
N GLY A 29 2.31 -6.56 14.38
CA GLY A 29 3.46 -6.12 15.18
C GLY A 29 4.81 -6.44 14.54
N GLU A 30 5.81 -6.70 15.38
CA GLU A 30 7.14 -7.09 14.91
C GLU A 30 7.08 -8.44 14.17
N GLY A 31 7.61 -8.46 12.95
CA GLY A 31 7.53 -9.64 12.09
C GLY A 31 7.50 -9.29 10.61
N GLU A 32 7.84 -10.23 9.75
CA GLU A 32 7.96 -9.97 8.31
C GLU A 32 6.87 -10.66 7.51
N SER A 33 6.38 -9.99 6.47
CA SER A 33 5.49 -10.58 5.45
C SER A 33 4.15 -11.11 5.98
N PRO A 34 3.39 -10.38 6.82
CA PRO A 34 2.18 -10.90 7.46
C PRO A 34 1.11 -11.40 6.49
N LEU A 35 0.93 -10.73 5.35
CA LEU A 35 -0.04 -11.09 4.31
C LEU A 35 0.68 -11.37 2.99
N LYS A 36 1.53 -12.39 2.98
CA LYS A 36 2.22 -12.84 1.78
C LYS A 36 1.40 -13.92 1.04
N GLU A 37 1.38 -13.83 -0.29
CA GLU A 37 0.66 -14.76 -1.21
C GLU A 37 -0.86 -14.79 -0.94
N THR A 38 -1.46 -13.63 -0.63
CA THR A 38 -2.88 -13.54 -0.25
C THR A 38 -3.79 -13.10 -1.39
N GLN A 39 -5.08 -13.43 -1.31
CA GLN A 39 -6.05 -13.07 -2.34
C GLN A 39 -7.42 -12.67 -1.80
N SER A 40 -8.09 -11.70 -2.42
CA SER A 40 -9.48 -11.34 -2.10
C SER A 40 -9.65 -10.96 -0.62
N LEU A 41 -8.86 -9.98 -0.17
CA LEU A 41 -8.91 -9.49 1.21
C LEU A 41 -9.58 -8.12 1.30
N GLU A 42 -10.42 -7.94 2.32
CA GLU A 42 -10.88 -6.62 2.77
C GLU A 42 -10.25 -6.31 4.14
N ILE A 43 -9.43 -5.28 4.21
CA ILE A 43 -8.62 -4.93 5.38
C ILE A 43 -9.09 -3.56 5.87
N LYS A 44 -9.54 -3.48 7.12
CA LYS A 44 -10.11 -2.27 7.72
C LYS A 44 -9.49 -2.01 9.07
N SER A 45 -9.27 -0.74 9.41
CA SER A 45 -8.82 -0.33 10.74
C SER A 45 -7.58 -1.09 11.20
N THR A 46 -6.60 -1.26 10.31
CA THR A 46 -5.44 -2.12 10.54
C THR A 46 -4.16 -1.31 10.64
N ILE A 47 -3.28 -1.71 11.56
CA ILE A 47 -1.95 -1.11 11.72
C ILE A 47 -0.89 -2.13 11.28
N PHE A 48 -0.09 -1.75 10.29
CA PHE A 48 1.08 -2.49 9.85
C PHE A 48 2.34 -1.84 10.40
N LYS A 49 2.97 -2.47 11.39
CA LYS A 49 4.13 -1.89 12.08
C LYS A 49 5.46 -2.23 11.42
N TYR A 50 5.53 -3.34 10.68
CA TYR A 50 6.80 -3.89 10.20
C TYR A 50 6.77 -4.38 8.76
N LYS A 51 7.91 -4.90 8.29
CA LYS A 51 8.26 -5.01 6.87
C LYS A 51 7.37 -5.94 6.06
N TYR A 52 7.26 -5.60 4.77
CA TYR A 52 6.60 -6.38 3.73
C TYR A 52 5.12 -6.72 3.99
N PRO A 53 4.25 -5.81 4.50
CA PRO A 53 2.85 -6.11 4.79
C PRO A 53 2.09 -6.95 3.75
N LEU A 54 2.16 -6.58 2.46
CA LEU A 54 1.38 -7.15 1.36
C LEU A 54 2.31 -7.55 0.20
N TRP A 55 2.80 -8.78 0.24
CA TRP A 55 3.71 -9.32 -0.79
C TRP A 55 3.01 -10.36 -1.65
N TYR A 56 3.19 -10.29 -2.98
CA TYR A 56 2.63 -11.25 -3.93
C TYR A 56 1.11 -11.47 -3.77
N SER A 57 0.35 -10.40 -3.58
CA SER A 57 -1.08 -10.50 -3.28
C SER A 57 -1.96 -10.01 -4.42
N ASN A 58 -3.24 -10.36 -4.42
CA ASN A 58 -4.15 -9.96 -5.49
C ASN A 58 -5.55 -9.65 -4.98
N ASN A 59 -6.22 -8.65 -5.57
CA ASN A 59 -7.58 -8.24 -5.19
C ASN A 59 -7.67 -7.85 -3.71
N ILE A 60 -7.03 -6.73 -3.35
CA ILE A 60 -6.90 -6.26 -1.98
C ILE A 60 -7.61 -4.92 -1.82
N LYS A 61 -8.44 -4.79 -0.80
CA LYS A 61 -9.05 -3.51 -0.40
C LYS A 61 -8.58 -3.16 0.99
N VAL A 62 -8.00 -1.98 1.16
CA VAL A 62 -7.55 -1.45 2.45
C VAL A 62 -8.29 -0.15 2.73
N ALA A 63 -8.81 0.01 3.95
CA ALA A 63 -9.45 1.24 4.39
C ALA A 63 -9.07 1.57 5.84
N ASP A 64 -9.02 2.87 6.15
CA ASP A 64 -8.92 3.40 7.52
C ASP A 64 -7.71 2.81 8.28
N SER A 65 -6.61 2.58 7.57
CA SER A 65 -5.45 1.82 8.06
C SER A 65 -4.15 2.62 8.03
N THR A 66 -3.15 2.18 8.80
CA THR A 66 -1.84 2.84 8.90
C THR A 66 -0.72 1.87 8.54
N PHE A 67 0.18 2.30 7.66
CA PHE A 67 1.45 1.65 7.38
C PHE A 67 2.54 2.48 8.06
N GLU A 68 3.00 2.06 9.24
CA GLU A 68 3.96 2.81 10.05
C GLU A 68 5.34 2.86 9.38
N THR A 69 6.22 3.74 9.86
CA THR A 69 7.55 4.01 9.29
C THR A 69 8.41 2.76 9.02
N MET A 70 8.29 1.73 9.84
CA MET A 70 9.04 0.48 9.71
C MET A 70 8.41 -0.55 8.76
N SER A 71 7.23 -0.27 8.20
CA SER A 71 6.56 -1.10 7.19
C SER A 71 7.16 -0.97 5.78
N ARG A 72 8.49 -0.86 5.72
CA ARG A 72 9.28 -0.62 4.51
C ARG A 72 9.11 -1.75 3.50
N SER A 73 9.29 -1.40 2.22
CA SER A 73 9.19 -2.35 1.11
C SER A 73 7.83 -3.05 1.08
N GLY A 74 6.78 -2.31 1.43
CA GLY A 74 5.63 -2.92 2.07
C GLY A 74 4.65 -3.66 1.14
N ILE A 75 4.50 -3.19 -0.09
CA ILE A 75 3.49 -3.63 -1.04
C ILE A 75 4.14 -3.90 -2.40
N TRP A 76 4.71 -5.09 -2.58
CA TRP A 76 5.40 -5.45 -3.83
C TRP A 76 4.76 -6.65 -4.50
N TYR A 77 4.77 -6.63 -5.85
CA TYR A 77 4.19 -7.68 -6.68
C TYR A 77 2.70 -7.94 -6.40
N THR A 78 2.02 -6.91 -5.88
CA THR A 78 0.62 -6.98 -5.51
C THR A 78 -0.23 -6.25 -6.55
N ASN A 79 -1.25 -6.93 -7.07
CA ASN A 79 -2.10 -6.44 -8.15
C ASN A 79 -3.54 -6.22 -7.69
N ASN A 80 -4.27 -5.33 -8.37
CA ASN A 80 -5.67 -5.02 -8.07
C ASN A 80 -5.84 -4.59 -6.60
N ILE A 81 -5.15 -3.53 -6.21
CA ILE A 81 -5.16 -3.01 -4.84
C ILE A 81 -5.82 -1.64 -4.77
N SER A 82 -6.71 -1.48 -3.80
CA SER A 82 -7.28 -0.19 -3.43
C SER A 82 -6.94 0.16 -1.98
N ILE A 83 -6.52 1.40 -1.73
CA ILE A 83 -6.26 1.92 -0.38
C ILE A 83 -7.01 3.24 -0.20
N LYS A 84 -7.76 3.35 0.90
CA LYS A 84 -8.57 4.53 1.21
C LYS A 84 -8.39 5.01 2.64
N ASN A 85 -8.48 6.33 2.85
CA ASN A 85 -8.47 6.95 4.18
C ASN A 85 -7.29 6.48 5.05
N SER A 86 -6.08 6.50 4.50
CA SER A 86 -4.95 5.80 5.11
C SER A 86 -3.66 6.62 5.15
N ASP A 87 -2.91 6.41 6.24
CA ASP A 87 -1.60 6.98 6.46
C ASP A 87 -0.50 5.99 6.04
N LEU A 88 0.37 6.43 5.14
CA LEU A 88 1.39 5.64 4.47
C LEU A 88 2.77 6.21 4.80
N GLN A 89 3.30 5.83 5.95
CA GLN A 89 4.47 6.47 6.55
C GLN A 89 5.80 5.81 6.15
N ALA A 90 5.75 4.61 5.59
CA ALA A 90 6.94 3.89 5.17
C ALA A 90 7.39 4.28 3.74
N PRO A 91 8.71 4.38 3.51
CA PRO A 91 9.26 4.47 2.16
C PRO A 91 9.18 3.13 1.42
N LYS A 92 9.42 3.18 0.10
CA LYS A 92 9.50 2.01 -0.80
C LYS A 92 8.22 1.16 -0.80
N LEU A 93 7.05 1.75 -0.53
CA LEU A 93 5.82 0.99 -0.34
C LEU A 93 5.45 0.19 -1.59
N PHE A 94 5.34 0.82 -2.75
CA PHE A 94 4.87 0.16 -3.96
C PHE A 94 6.00 -0.17 -4.95
N ARG A 95 6.04 -1.42 -5.41
CA ARG A 95 7.02 -1.90 -6.42
C ARG A 95 6.40 -2.98 -7.29
N ARG A 96 6.48 -2.81 -8.62
CA ARG A 96 6.03 -3.82 -9.60
C ARG A 96 4.58 -4.27 -9.35
N CYS A 97 3.73 -3.29 -9.06
CA CYS A 97 2.30 -3.46 -8.81
C CYS A 97 1.49 -2.99 -10.02
N LYS A 98 0.31 -3.58 -10.23
CA LYS A 98 -0.63 -3.19 -11.29
C LYS A 98 -2.02 -2.91 -10.75
N HIS A 99 -2.76 -2.02 -11.41
CA HIS A 99 -4.15 -1.68 -11.05
C HIS A 99 -4.27 -1.19 -9.61
N ILE A 100 -3.66 -0.04 -9.35
CA ILE A 100 -3.59 0.58 -8.02
C ILE A 100 -4.59 1.72 -7.97
N SER A 101 -5.41 1.77 -6.93
CA SER A 101 -6.33 2.89 -6.65
C SER A 101 -6.08 3.46 -5.27
N LEU A 102 -5.73 4.74 -5.19
CA LEU A 102 -5.47 5.47 -3.96
C LEU A 102 -6.44 6.64 -3.84
N ASP A 103 -7.11 6.78 -2.70
CA ASP A 103 -8.17 7.76 -2.47
C ASP A 103 -8.13 8.26 -1.02
N HIS A 104 -7.89 9.55 -0.78
CA HIS A 104 -7.72 10.09 0.58
C HIS A 104 -6.57 9.41 1.33
N VAL A 105 -5.36 9.50 0.78
CA VAL A 105 -4.16 8.91 1.40
C VAL A 105 -3.10 9.95 1.67
N PHE A 106 -2.34 9.74 2.73
CA PHE A 106 -1.21 10.60 3.08
C PHE A 106 0.08 9.79 3.11
N PHE A 107 0.99 10.07 2.18
CA PHE A 107 2.35 9.53 2.23
C PHE A 107 3.27 10.53 2.92
N SER A 108 3.59 10.31 4.20
CA SER A 108 4.55 11.16 4.92
C SER A 108 6.00 10.88 4.51
N ASN A 109 6.28 9.68 3.98
CA ASN A 109 7.54 9.34 3.35
C ASN A 109 7.33 8.44 2.12
N ALA A 110 7.29 9.06 0.95
CA ALA A 110 7.11 8.43 -0.34
C ALA A 110 8.44 8.08 -1.03
N GLU A 111 9.58 8.12 -0.34
CA GLU A 111 10.90 7.84 -0.92
C GLU A 111 10.89 6.51 -1.68
N GLU A 112 11.31 6.55 -2.94
CA GLU A 112 11.38 5.38 -3.84
C GLU A 112 10.09 4.55 -3.96
N THR A 113 8.93 5.20 -3.78
CA THR A 113 7.61 4.57 -3.86
C THR A 113 7.06 4.63 -5.29
N MET A 114 6.20 3.67 -5.65
CA MET A 114 5.63 3.52 -6.99
C MET A 114 6.68 3.31 -8.08
N TRP A 115 7.60 2.36 -7.90
CA TRP A 115 8.57 2.04 -8.96
C TRP A 115 8.08 0.87 -9.81
N THR A 116 8.17 1.02 -11.14
CA THR A 116 7.78 0.01 -12.12
C THR A 116 6.33 -0.46 -11.95
N CYS A 117 5.42 0.46 -11.61
CA CYS A 117 3.99 0.18 -11.46
C CYS A 117 3.20 0.57 -12.72
N GLU A 118 2.01 0.00 -12.88
CA GLU A 118 1.16 0.19 -14.07
C GLU A 118 -0.29 0.41 -13.67
N ASP A 119 -1.01 1.29 -14.39
CA ASP A 119 -2.41 1.66 -14.11
C ASP A 119 -2.60 2.11 -12.65
N VAL A 120 -2.06 3.28 -12.33
CA VAL A 120 -2.10 3.86 -11.00
C VAL A 120 -3.05 5.06 -11.00
N LYS A 121 -4.11 4.98 -10.20
CA LYS A 121 -5.11 6.03 -10.04
C LYS A 121 -4.98 6.64 -8.66
N ILE A 122 -4.76 7.95 -8.58
CA ILE A 122 -4.58 8.67 -7.32
C ILE A 122 -5.57 9.84 -7.25
N LYS A 123 -6.31 9.91 -6.15
CA LYS A 123 -7.26 10.98 -5.84
C LYS A 123 -7.08 11.44 -4.39
N ASN A 124 -7.17 12.75 -4.16
CA ASN A 124 -7.17 13.34 -2.82
C ASN A 124 -5.98 12.86 -1.98
N ALA A 125 -4.76 13.04 -2.47
CA ALA A 125 -3.56 12.53 -1.81
C ALA A 125 -2.54 13.63 -1.53
N GLU A 126 -1.88 13.53 -0.37
CA GLU A 126 -0.66 14.29 -0.07
C GLU A 126 0.53 13.33 -0.10
N ILE A 127 1.56 13.69 -0.87
CA ILE A 127 2.70 12.81 -1.17
C ILE A 127 4.01 13.56 -0.91
N ASN A 128 4.70 13.16 0.16
CA ASN A 128 5.95 13.75 0.61
C ASN A 128 7.08 12.73 0.47
N GLY A 129 7.98 12.88 -0.50
CA GLY A 129 9.17 12.02 -0.62
C GLY A 129 9.74 11.94 -2.04
N ASP A 130 11.04 11.70 -2.15
CA ASP A 130 11.77 11.78 -3.42
C ASP A 130 11.67 10.50 -4.28
N TYR A 131 11.90 10.67 -5.59
CA TYR A 131 11.93 9.59 -6.57
C TYR A 131 10.61 8.82 -6.71
N PHE A 132 9.48 9.45 -6.42
CA PHE A 132 8.17 8.84 -6.63
C PHE A 132 7.94 8.51 -8.11
N GLY A 133 7.40 7.32 -8.40
CA GLY A 133 6.93 6.99 -9.74
C GLY A 133 7.97 6.49 -10.76
N LYS A 134 9.20 6.13 -10.36
CA LYS A 134 10.26 5.73 -11.32
C LYS A 134 9.84 4.54 -12.20
N ASP A 135 9.92 4.71 -13.52
CA ASP A 135 9.58 3.70 -14.54
C ASP A 135 8.14 3.17 -14.44
N SER A 136 7.24 3.96 -13.84
CA SER A 136 5.81 3.63 -13.79
C SER A 136 5.08 4.20 -15.00
N LEU A 137 4.16 3.39 -15.56
CA LEU A 137 3.36 3.72 -16.73
C LEU A 137 1.92 4.03 -16.32
N ASP A 138 1.23 4.86 -17.10
CA ASP A 138 -0.20 5.13 -16.95
C ASP A 138 -0.63 5.48 -15.52
N THR A 139 0.10 6.41 -14.91
CA THR A 139 -0.24 7.00 -13.62
C THR A 139 -1.14 8.20 -13.84
N TYR A 140 -2.43 8.02 -13.58
CA TYR A 140 -3.45 9.06 -13.65
C TYR A 140 -3.65 9.66 -12.26
N GLY A 141 -3.30 10.93 -12.10
CA GLY A 141 -3.58 11.68 -10.89
C GLY A 141 -4.22 13.00 -11.29
N SER A 142 -5.49 13.22 -10.95
CA SER A 142 -6.09 14.52 -11.17
C SER A 142 -5.31 15.56 -10.36
N ARG A 143 -4.53 16.41 -11.02
CA ARG A 143 -3.74 17.48 -10.37
C ARG A 143 -4.57 18.38 -9.46
N GLU A 144 -5.88 18.44 -9.68
CA GLU A 144 -6.81 19.30 -8.92
C GLU A 144 -6.90 18.95 -7.43
N ASN A 145 -6.55 17.72 -6.99
CA ASN A 145 -6.67 17.32 -5.58
C ASN A 145 -5.46 16.56 -5.02
N CYS A 146 -4.31 16.58 -5.69
CA CYS A 146 -3.10 15.90 -5.20
C CYS A 146 -1.99 16.92 -4.94
N ILE A 147 -1.47 16.94 -3.71
CA ILE A 147 -0.34 17.78 -3.31
C ILE A 147 0.92 16.94 -3.34
N PHE A 148 1.86 17.29 -4.22
CA PHE A 148 3.18 16.66 -4.28
C PHE A 148 4.22 17.62 -3.73
N VAL A 149 4.87 17.26 -2.62
CA VAL A 149 5.93 18.08 -2.00
C VAL A 149 7.30 17.46 -2.30
N SER A 150 7.55 17.06 -3.56
CA SER A 150 8.81 16.40 -3.93
C SER A 150 9.14 16.39 -5.43
N LYS A 151 10.35 15.90 -5.75
CA LYS A 151 10.81 15.65 -7.12
C LYS A 151 10.18 14.36 -7.67
N ILE A 152 9.23 14.53 -8.60
CA ILE A 152 8.73 13.46 -9.46
C ILE A 152 9.86 12.94 -10.34
N SER A 153 10.01 11.62 -10.48
CA SER A 153 11.04 11.01 -11.33
C SER A 153 10.86 11.40 -12.81
N ARG A 154 11.96 11.73 -13.51
CA ARG A 154 11.97 12.28 -14.89
C ARG A 154 11.24 11.44 -15.95
N ASN A 155 10.92 10.18 -15.67
CA ASN A 155 10.28 9.23 -16.61
C ASN A 155 8.83 8.89 -16.24
N SER A 156 8.18 9.65 -15.35
CA SER A 156 6.78 9.41 -14.99
C SER A 156 5.87 10.41 -15.70
N SER A 157 4.91 9.91 -16.47
CA SER A 157 3.86 10.72 -17.07
C SER A 157 2.69 10.84 -16.10
N ILE A 158 2.76 11.77 -15.16
CA ILE A 158 1.60 12.17 -14.35
C ILE A 158 0.79 13.17 -15.20
N ARG A 159 -0.27 12.68 -15.83
CA ARG A 159 -1.24 13.51 -16.56
C ARG A 159 -2.36 13.95 -15.65
#